data_AF-A0A914YGM9-F1
#
_entry.id   AF-A0A914YGM9-F1
#
_cell.length_a   1.000
_cell.length_b   1.000
_cell.length_c   1.000
_cell.angle_alpha   90.00
_cell.angle_beta   90.00
_cell.angle_gamma   90.00
#
_symmetry.space_group_name_H-M   'P 1'
#
loop_
_entity.id
_entity.type
_entity.pdbx_description
1 polymer ?
#
loop_
_entity_poly.entity_id
_entity_poly.type
_entity_poly.pdbx_seq_one_letter_code
_entity_poly.pdbx_strand_id
1 'polypeptide(L)'
;MHPQQMPCWITHTNERTHDIIRSGLDRSPMYSDQGTIEGIGPRYCPSIEDKIHRFADKSSHQVFLEPEGLSTTEIYPQWCLDQLAFRYPVGYGAQPAWFGKCPHHASRLRD
;
A
#
# COMPACT_ATOMS: atom_id res chain seq x y z
N MET A 1 30.52 -6.00 12.96
CA MET A 1 30.15 -6.44 11.60
C MET A 1 28.76 -5.90 11.30
N HIS A 2 28.51 -5.42 10.08
CA HIS A 2 27.16 -5.07 9.66
C HIS A 2 26.37 -6.34 9.30
N PRO A 3 25.07 -6.39 9.59
CA PRO A 3 24.22 -7.49 9.12
C PRO A 3 24.18 -7.52 7.59
N GLN A 4 23.87 -8.69 7.02
CA GLN A 4 23.67 -8.84 5.57
C GLN A 4 22.66 -7.79 5.09
N GLN A 5 23.04 -7.04 4.05
CA GLN A 5 22.16 -6.05 3.44
C GLN A 5 21.24 -6.75 2.44
N MET A 6 19.97 -6.34 2.39
CA MET A 6 19.01 -6.76 1.38
C MET A 6 18.46 -5.54 0.66
N PRO A 7 18.21 -5.64 -0.66
CA PRO A 7 17.63 -4.54 -1.38
C PRO A 7 16.16 -4.34 -1.00
N CYS A 8 15.74 -3.09 -0.99
CA CYS A 8 14.33 -2.73 -1.10
C CYS A 8 13.98 -2.50 -2.58
N TRP A 9 12.70 -2.50 -2.89
CA TRP A 9 12.21 -2.20 -4.24
C TRP A 9 11.19 -1.07 -4.24
N ILE A 10 11.07 -0.39 -5.37
CA ILE A 10 10.01 0.57 -5.63
C ILE A 10 9.04 -0.01 -6.65
N THR A 11 7.76 0.10 -6.34
CA THR A 11 6.66 -0.08 -7.30
C THR A 11 5.72 1.13 -7.27
N HIS A 12 4.70 1.10 -8.12
CA HIS A 12 3.78 2.21 -8.33
C HIS A 12 2.34 1.73 -8.39
N THR A 13 1.42 2.54 -7.84
CA THR A 13 -0.01 2.31 -8.00
C THR A 13 -0.51 2.67 -9.40
N ASN A 14 -1.73 2.25 -9.74
CA ASN A 14 -2.35 2.55 -11.02
C ASN A 14 -3.83 2.93 -10.85
N GLU A 15 -4.47 3.40 -11.92
CA GLU A 15 -5.86 3.85 -11.88
C GLU A 15 -6.83 2.75 -11.42
N ARG A 16 -6.64 1.50 -11.88
CA ARG A 16 -7.47 0.36 -11.44
C ARG A 16 -7.44 0.17 -9.93
N THR A 17 -6.28 0.37 -9.32
CA THR A 17 -6.15 0.34 -7.87
C THR A 17 -6.93 1.45 -7.23
N HIS A 18 -6.80 2.67 -7.76
CA HIS A 18 -7.46 3.82 -7.19
C HIS A 18 -8.97 3.63 -7.21
N ASP A 19 -9.50 3.02 -8.27
CA ASP A 19 -10.92 2.68 -8.36
C ASP A 19 -11.36 1.67 -7.29
N ILE A 20 -10.54 0.64 -7.03
CA ILE A 20 -10.81 -0.33 -5.95
C ILE A 20 -10.85 0.39 -4.59
N ILE A 21 -9.86 1.23 -4.30
CA ILE A 21 -9.77 1.94 -3.02
C ILE A 21 -10.91 2.95 -2.86
N ARG A 22 -11.20 3.73 -3.91
CA ARG A 22 -12.34 4.66 -3.95
C ARG A 22 -13.66 3.96 -3.68
N SER A 23 -13.86 2.76 -4.24
CA SER A 23 -15.08 1.96 -4.04
C SER A 23 -15.28 1.45 -2.61
N GLY A 24 -14.26 1.56 -1.75
CA GLY A 24 -14.33 1.17 -0.35
C GLY A 24 -14.26 2.35 0.63
N LEU A 25 -14.10 3.59 0.19
CA LEU A 25 -13.93 4.74 1.11
C LEU A 25 -15.10 4.89 2.09
N ASP A 26 -16.30 4.49 1.68
CA ASP A 26 -17.52 4.43 2.51
C ASP A 26 -17.38 3.56 3.76
N ARG A 27 -16.44 2.61 3.76
CA ARG A 27 -16.15 1.71 4.88
C ARG A 27 -14.84 2.04 5.61
N SER A 28 -14.14 3.09 5.20
CA SER A 28 -12.87 3.46 5.83
C SER A 28 -13.15 4.14 7.17
N PRO A 29 -12.52 3.74 8.28
CA PRO A 29 -12.64 4.45 9.55
C PRO A 29 -12.27 5.94 9.49
N MET A 30 -11.53 6.34 8.44
CA MET A 30 -11.15 7.72 8.15
C MET A 30 -12.23 8.51 7.39
N TYR A 31 -13.04 7.84 6.57
CA TYR A 31 -13.91 8.50 5.56
C TYR A 31 -15.38 8.06 5.62
N SER A 32 -15.73 7.03 6.37
CA SER A 32 -17.11 6.58 6.59
C SER A 32 -17.89 7.57 7.44
N ASP A 33 -19.22 7.54 7.34
CA ASP A 33 -20.13 8.35 8.17
C ASP A 33 -19.99 8.07 9.68
N GLN A 34 -19.52 6.88 10.07
CA GLN A 34 -19.17 6.53 11.45
C GLN A 34 -17.69 6.80 11.80
N GLY A 35 -17.00 7.62 11.00
CA GLY A 35 -15.56 7.83 11.04
C GLY A 35 -15.04 8.05 12.45
N THR A 36 -14.27 7.09 12.96
CA THR A 36 -13.85 7.04 14.37
C THR A 36 -12.56 7.85 14.60
N ILE A 37 -11.95 8.38 13.53
CA ILE A 37 -10.66 9.07 13.57
C ILE A 37 -10.85 10.55 13.24
N GLU A 38 -10.97 11.39 14.27
CA GLU A 38 -11.21 12.84 14.12
C GLU A 38 -9.92 13.69 14.04
N GLY A 39 -8.74 13.14 14.33
CA GLY A 39 -7.52 13.90 14.56
C GLY A 39 -6.33 13.45 13.73
N ILE A 40 -6.15 14.03 12.54
CA ILE A 40 -4.98 13.82 11.68
C ILE A 40 -3.96 14.92 11.99
N GLY A 41 -3.10 14.70 12.98
CA GLY A 41 -2.05 15.65 13.31
C GLY A 41 -1.09 15.89 12.14
N PRO A 42 -0.36 17.02 12.10
CA PRO A 42 0.52 17.40 10.98
C PRO A 42 1.72 16.45 10.77
N ARG A 43 1.87 15.42 11.60
CA ARG A 43 2.94 14.42 11.54
C ARG A 43 2.44 13.03 11.15
N TYR A 44 1.17 12.89 10.75
CA TYR A 44 0.68 11.60 10.29
C TYR A 44 1.19 11.31 8.88
N CYS A 45 1.76 10.12 8.69
CA CYS A 45 2.04 9.60 7.37
C CYS A 45 0.72 9.15 6.75
N PRO A 46 0.25 9.79 5.65
CA PRO A 46 -1.06 9.47 5.09
C PRO A 46 -1.11 8.02 4.61
N SER A 47 -2.21 7.34 4.92
CA SER A 47 -2.53 6.01 4.38
C SER A 47 -2.78 6.07 2.87
N ILE A 48 -2.83 4.92 2.18
CA ILE A 48 -3.00 4.91 0.72
C ILE A 48 -4.35 5.49 0.30
N GLU A 49 -5.39 5.22 1.08
CA GLU A 49 -6.72 5.79 0.90
C GLU A 49 -6.73 7.31 1.13
N ASP A 50 -5.96 7.81 2.11
CA ASP A 50 -5.81 9.25 2.33
C ASP A 50 -5.04 9.93 1.19
N LYS A 51 -3.99 9.28 0.67
CA LYS A 51 -3.24 9.79 -0.49
C LYS A 51 -4.14 9.85 -1.74
N ILE A 52 -4.90 8.80 -2.03
CA ILE A 52 -5.77 8.74 -3.21
C ILE A 52 -6.94 9.74 -3.09
N HIS A 53 -7.46 9.94 -1.89
CA HIS A 53 -8.52 10.91 -1.66
C HIS A 53 -8.02 12.37 -1.79
N ARG A 54 -6.89 12.70 -1.15
CA ARG A 54 -6.35 14.07 -1.14
C ARG A 54 -5.64 14.47 -2.42
N PHE A 55 -4.98 13.52 -3.09
CA PHE A 55 -4.23 13.73 -4.32
C PHE A 55 -4.89 12.98 -5.48
N ALA A 56 -6.19 13.21 -5.65
CA ALA A 56 -7.03 12.50 -6.62
C ALA A 56 -6.65 12.78 -8.08
N ASP A 57 -5.89 13.85 -8.35
CA ASP A 57 -5.34 14.23 -9.65
C ASP A 57 -4.16 13.34 -10.08
N LYS A 58 -3.53 12.62 -9.14
CA LYS A 58 -2.42 11.72 -9.45
C LYS A 58 -2.92 10.36 -9.91
N SER A 59 -2.50 9.94 -11.11
CA SER A 59 -2.78 8.60 -11.66
C SER A 59 -1.92 7.48 -11.05
N SER A 60 -0.89 7.84 -10.26
CA SER A 60 0.01 6.88 -9.62
C SER A 60 0.67 7.42 -8.34
N HIS A 61 1.01 6.51 -7.44
CA HIS A 61 1.70 6.74 -6.17
C HIS A 61 2.80 5.70 -5.97
N GLN A 62 3.99 6.13 -5.56
CA GLN A 62 5.12 5.25 -5.25
C GLN A 62 4.86 4.42 -3.99
N VAL A 63 5.26 3.15 -4.02
CA VAL A 63 5.19 2.18 -2.92
C VAL A 63 6.55 1.53 -2.75
N PHE A 64 7.04 1.48 -1.51
CA PHE A 64 8.26 0.75 -1.17
C PHE A 64 7.93 -0.67 -0.74
N LEU A 65 8.72 -1.61 -1.22
CA LEU A 65 8.63 -3.02 -0.90
C LEU A 65 9.88 -3.39 -0.11
N GLU A 66 9.71 -3.72 1.17
CA GLU A 66 10.80 -4.03 2.09
C GLU A 66 10.74 -5.51 2.51
N PRO A 67 11.85 -6.27 2.47
CA PRO A 67 11.90 -7.58 3.09
C PRO A 67 11.67 -7.48 4.60
N GLU A 68 10.79 -8.32 5.15
CA GLU A 68 10.57 -8.35 6.61
C GLU A 68 11.71 -9.03 7.38
N GLY A 69 12.58 -9.77 6.67
CA GLY A 69 13.77 -10.38 7.26
C GLY A 69 14.60 -11.17 6.27
N LEU A 70 15.81 -11.56 6.70
CA LEU A 70 16.79 -12.28 5.87
C LEU A 70 16.34 -13.71 5.49
N SER A 71 15.45 -14.29 6.28
CA SER A 71 15.03 -15.69 6.20
C SER A 71 13.55 -15.86 5.88
N THR A 72 12.84 -14.79 5.56
CA THR A 72 11.41 -14.83 5.16
C THR A 72 11.25 -14.43 3.71
N THR A 73 10.15 -14.87 3.12
CA THR A 73 9.70 -14.42 1.79
C THR A 73 8.65 -13.31 1.89
N GLU A 74 8.32 -12.89 3.12
CA GLU A 74 7.36 -11.81 3.39
C GLU A 74 7.96 -10.45 3.03
N ILE A 75 7.17 -9.67 2.33
CA ILE A 75 7.50 -8.31 1.89
C ILE A 75 6.48 -7.38 2.51
N TYR A 76 6.98 -6.39 3.25
CA TYR A 76 6.19 -5.29 3.77
C TYR A 76 6.05 -4.19 2.71
N PRO A 77 4.84 -3.94 2.19
CA PRO A 77 4.58 -2.82 1.30
C PRO A 77 4.36 -1.57 2.15
N GLN A 78 5.43 -0.82 2.43
CA GLN A 78 5.30 0.46 3.13
C GLN A 78 4.29 1.34 2.35
N TRP A 79 3.38 1.98 3.10
CA TRP A 79 2.23 2.76 2.61
C TRP A 79 1.01 2.00 2.09
N CYS A 80 1.01 0.67 1.93
CA CYS A 80 -0.17 -0.08 1.49
C CYS A 80 -1.09 -0.55 2.63
N LEU A 81 -0.97 0.01 3.83
CA LEU A 81 -1.93 -0.25 4.91
C LEU A 81 -3.26 0.43 4.57
N ASP A 82 -4.02 -0.23 3.70
CA ASP A 82 -5.40 0.05 3.43
C ASP A 82 -6.23 -0.58 4.56
N GLN A 83 -6.89 0.23 5.39
CA GLN A 83 -7.85 -0.27 6.39
C GLN A 83 -9.04 -0.99 5.74
N LEU A 84 -9.20 -0.91 4.41
CA LEU A 84 -10.25 -1.57 3.62
C LEU A 84 -9.86 -2.99 3.17
N ALA A 85 -8.59 -3.37 3.29
CA ALA A 85 -8.07 -4.65 2.80
C ALA A 85 -8.62 -5.88 3.54
N PHE A 86 -9.27 -5.71 4.70
CA PHE A 86 -9.75 -6.83 5.51
C PHE A 86 -11.14 -7.37 5.10
N ARG A 87 -11.83 -6.78 4.10
CA ARG A 87 -13.24 -7.15 3.82
C ARG A 87 -13.61 -7.40 2.36
N TYR A 88 -12.75 -7.09 1.38
CA TYR A 88 -12.98 -7.61 0.03
C TYR A 88 -12.60 -9.09 -0.01
N PRO A 89 -13.40 -9.99 -0.64
CA PRO A 89 -13.03 -11.38 -0.83
C PRO A 89 -11.88 -11.44 -1.85
N VAL A 90 -10.68 -11.12 -1.39
CA VAL A 90 -9.44 -11.55 -2.00
C VAL A 90 -9.36 -13.02 -1.62
N GLY A 91 -9.96 -13.89 -2.43
CA GLY A 91 -9.92 -15.34 -2.19
C GLY A 91 -8.48 -15.77 -1.93
N TYR A 92 -8.28 -16.70 -1.01
CA TYR A 92 -7.01 -17.41 -0.82
C TYR A 92 -6.56 -17.99 -2.18
N GLY A 93 -5.77 -17.25 -2.95
CA GLY A 93 -5.39 -17.58 -4.33
C GLY A 93 -5.50 -16.43 -5.34
N ALA A 94 -6.29 -15.39 -5.05
CA ALA A 94 -6.23 -14.13 -5.76
C ALA A 94 -5.14 -13.29 -5.10
N GLN A 95 -3.90 -13.42 -5.56
CA GLN A 95 -2.90 -12.39 -5.32
C GLN A 95 -3.55 -11.04 -5.66
N PRO A 96 -3.48 -10.01 -4.79
CA PRO A 96 -3.82 -8.65 -5.20
C PRO A 96 -3.15 -8.40 -6.56
N ALA A 97 -3.77 -7.63 -7.47
CA ALA A 97 -3.17 -7.38 -8.79
C ALA A 97 -1.72 -6.82 -8.70
N TRP A 98 -1.28 -6.42 -7.51
CA TRP A 98 0.08 -6.14 -7.04
C TRP A 98 1.01 -7.35 -6.90
N PHE A 99 0.56 -8.44 -6.30
CA PHE A 99 1.38 -9.61 -5.98
C PHE A 99 1.63 -10.51 -7.20
N GLY A 100 0.70 -10.53 -8.17
CA GLY A 100 0.82 -11.33 -9.40
C GLY A 100 1.75 -10.75 -10.46
N LYS A 101 2.24 -9.52 -10.25
CA LYS A 101 3.29 -8.89 -11.05
C LYS A 101 4.18 -8.07 -10.12
N CYS A 102 5.29 -8.63 -9.65
CA CYS A 102 6.63 -8.00 -9.72
C CYS A 102 7.60 -8.57 -8.68
N PRO A 103 8.63 -9.25 -9.18
CA PRO A 103 9.98 -8.68 -9.10
C PRO A 103 10.43 -8.00 -10.41
N HIS A 104 9.67 -8.15 -11.51
CA HIS A 104 10.12 -7.76 -12.85
C HIS A 104 9.81 -6.31 -13.28
N HIS A 105 8.85 -5.59 -12.67
CA HIS A 105 8.68 -4.13 -12.84
C HIS A 105 8.98 -3.32 -11.58
N ALA A 106 9.40 -3.96 -10.48
CA ALA A 106 9.85 -3.24 -9.30
C ALA A 106 11.33 -2.88 -9.50
N SER A 107 11.65 -1.59 -9.49
CA SER A 107 13.05 -1.17 -9.59
C SER A 107 13.74 -1.41 -8.26
N ARG A 108 14.88 -2.10 -8.29
CA ARG A 108 15.74 -2.25 -7.12
C ARG A 108 16.19 -0.86 -6.69
N LEU A 109 15.92 -0.50 -5.44
CA LEU A 109 16.58 0.63 -4.80
C LEU A 109 18.06 0.28 -4.72
N ARG A 110 18.89 1.05 -5.42
CA ARG A 110 20.34 0.86 -5.38
C ARG A 110 20.83 1.14 -3.97
N ASP A 111 21.79 0.32 -3.56
CA ASP A 111 22.53 0.44 -2.30
C ASP A 111 23.32 1.77 -2.25
#